data_AF-A0A941EU49-F1
#
_entry.id   AF-A0A941EU49-F1
#
_cell.length_a   1.000
_cell.length_b   1.000
_cell.length_c   1.000
_cell.angle_alpha   90.00
_cell.angle_beta   90.00
_cell.angle_gamma   90.00
#
_symmetry.space_group_name_H-M   'P 1'
#
loop_
_entity.id
_entity.type
_entity.pdbx_description
1 polymer ?
#
loop_
_entity_poly.entity_id
_entity_poly.type
_entity_poly.pdbx_seq_one_letter_code
_entity_poly.pdbx_strand_id
1 'polypeptide(L)'
;MDDFRRIALEAAQSLCRACLENLRSPVASVILHGSLATGDFVPGRSDIDLLIVVEHALADEEIEALTSVVRGADLGGAAGIDLLVATAEVCRAPAPRPALELLVGRYPGGVPDFEVDARVEESADLLPELAMARDSGRALHGAAPNEVIGVVPRTWIEERGRYWLGRWLTLADDADNAAFMVLTACRMWRFAVEGTHCSKSDAARWALAREPSLSAIERALRLREEDAREPIAEDDVTAVLSAALSEISALRPDVPPAR
;
A
#
# COMPACT_ATOMS: atom_id res chain seq x y z
N MET A 1 19.18 12.80 2.28
CA MET A 1 17.91 12.15 1.87
C MET A 1 18.15 11.24 0.65
N ASP A 2 18.83 11.74 -0.39
CA ASP A 2 19.14 10.96 -1.61
C ASP A 2 19.97 9.68 -1.36
N ASP A 3 20.94 9.70 -0.44
CA ASP A 3 21.74 8.51 -0.14
C ASP A 3 20.92 7.37 0.49
N PHE A 4 20.01 7.67 1.43
CA PHE A 4 19.17 6.63 2.03
C PHE A 4 18.16 6.06 1.03
N ARG A 5 17.60 6.91 0.16
CA ARG A 5 16.74 6.43 -0.92
C ARG A 5 17.50 5.52 -1.88
N ARG A 6 18.75 5.86 -2.21
CA ARG A 6 19.61 5.01 -3.05
C ARG A 6 19.87 3.65 -2.38
N ILE A 7 20.19 3.63 -1.08
CA ILE A 7 20.40 2.39 -0.32
C ILE A 7 19.12 1.54 -0.30
N ALA A 8 17.95 2.14 -0.04
CA ALA A 8 16.68 1.42 -0.08
C ALA A 8 16.36 0.86 -1.49
N LEU A 9 16.70 1.59 -2.55
CA LEU A 9 16.56 1.10 -3.93
C LEU A 9 17.51 -0.07 -4.22
N GLU A 10 18.74 -0.04 -3.71
CA GLU A 10 19.70 -1.15 -3.82
C GLU A 10 19.21 -2.39 -3.04
N ALA A 11 18.59 -2.20 -1.87
CA ALA A 11 17.95 -3.25 -1.10
C ALA A 11 16.75 -3.85 -1.85
N ALA A 12 15.86 -3.02 -2.41
CA ALA A 12 14.73 -3.49 -3.23
C ALA A 12 15.20 -4.27 -4.48
N GLN A 13 16.27 -3.82 -5.16
CA GLN A 13 16.86 -4.56 -6.28
C GLN A 13 17.46 -5.89 -5.84
N SER A 14 18.08 -5.95 -4.67
CA SER A 14 18.65 -7.18 -4.11
C SER A 14 17.56 -8.18 -3.72
N LEU A 15 16.49 -7.69 -3.09
CA LEU A 15 15.29 -8.47 -2.78
C LEU A 15 14.66 -9.02 -4.07
N CYS A 16 14.48 -8.18 -5.09
CA CYS A 16 13.98 -8.60 -6.41
C CYS A 16 14.80 -9.75 -7.00
N ARG A 17 16.14 -9.66 -7.00
CA ARG A 17 17.00 -10.75 -7.49
C ARG A 17 16.84 -12.03 -6.69
N ALA A 18 16.83 -11.93 -5.37
CA ALA A 18 16.67 -13.09 -4.49
C ALA A 18 15.31 -13.78 -4.69
N CYS A 19 14.23 -13.02 -4.89
CA CYS A 19 12.92 -13.59 -5.23
C CYS A 19 12.96 -14.33 -6.57
N LEU A 20 13.54 -13.73 -7.61
CA LEU A 20 13.64 -14.34 -8.94
C LEU A 20 14.44 -15.65 -8.94
N GLU A 21 15.50 -15.74 -8.14
CA GLU A 21 16.32 -16.95 -8.00
C GLU A 21 15.56 -18.12 -7.33
N ASN A 22 14.48 -17.83 -6.60
CA ASN A 22 13.68 -18.82 -5.87
C ASN A 22 12.32 -19.10 -6.52
N LEU A 23 12.02 -18.45 -7.66
CA LEU A 23 10.81 -18.68 -8.44
C LEU A 23 11.09 -19.62 -9.62
N ARG A 24 10.23 -20.62 -9.77
CA ARG A 24 10.18 -21.54 -10.91
C ARG A 24 9.13 -21.11 -11.92
N SER A 25 8.03 -20.53 -11.44
CA SER A 25 7.00 -19.94 -12.29
C SER A 25 7.60 -18.79 -13.12
N PRO A 26 7.33 -18.71 -14.45
CA PRO A 26 7.77 -17.58 -15.24
C PRO A 26 7.25 -16.26 -14.64
N VAL A 27 8.13 -15.27 -14.52
CA VAL A 27 7.81 -13.98 -13.92
C VAL A 27 7.60 -12.94 -15.02
N ALA A 28 6.38 -12.41 -15.11
CA ALA A 28 6.01 -11.38 -16.08
C ALA A 28 6.60 -10.01 -15.69
N SER A 29 6.58 -9.69 -14.39
CA SER A 29 7.17 -8.45 -13.84
C SER A 29 7.43 -8.55 -12.34
N VAL A 30 8.45 -7.83 -11.86
CA VAL A 30 8.62 -7.48 -10.44
C VAL A 30 8.56 -5.96 -10.34
N ILE A 31 7.55 -5.46 -9.65
CA ILE A 31 7.19 -4.04 -9.66
C ILE A 31 7.43 -3.47 -8.26
N LEU A 32 8.32 -2.48 -8.19
CA LEU A 32 8.43 -1.60 -7.02
C LEU A 32 7.32 -0.57 -7.07
N HIS A 33 6.56 -0.43 -5.99
CA HIS A 33 5.52 0.60 -5.87
C HIS A 33 5.67 1.40 -4.57
N GLY A 34 4.59 2.06 -4.16
CA GLY A 34 4.51 2.83 -2.93
C GLY A 34 5.50 3.99 -2.84
N SER A 35 5.99 4.23 -1.63
CA SER A 35 6.73 5.47 -1.29
C SER A 35 8.08 5.58 -2.04
N LEU A 36 8.75 4.44 -2.24
CA LEU A 36 10.06 4.41 -2.89
C LEU A 36 9.96 4.69 -4.39
N ALA A 37 8.89 4.22 -5.03
CA ALA A 37 8.58 4.51 -6.43
C ALA A 37 8.15 5.98 -6.63
N THR A 38 7.25 6.49 -5.78
CA THR A 38 6.73 7.87 -5.87
C THR A 38 7.73 8.94 -5.43
N GLY A 39 8.76 8.57 -4.67
CA GLY A 39 9.76 9.49 -4.13
C GLY A 39 9.42 10.13 -2.80
N ASP A 40 8.35 9.66 -2.16
CA ASP A 40 7.93 10.03 -0.80
C ASP A 40 8.51 9.08 0.27
N PHE A 41 9.66 8.47 -0.02
CA PHE A 41 10.32 7.53 0.88
C PHE A 41 10.95 8.26 2.06
N VAL A 42 10.56 7.86 3.26
CA VAL A 42 11.14 8.34 4.52
C VAL A 42 11.85 7.16 5.21
N PRO A 43 13.18 7.24 5.41
CA PRO A 43 13.96 6.21 6.10
C PRO A 43 13.41 5.92 7.50
N GLY A 44 13.32 4.64 7.87
CA GLY A 44 12.78 4.18 9.15
C GLY A 44 11.28 4.38 9.35
N ARG A 45 10.55 4.87 8.32
CA ARG A 45 9.10 5.13 8.35
C ARG A 45 8.34 4.62 7.13
N SER A 46 9.07 4.16 6.12
CA SER A 46 8.52 3.72 4.85
C SER A 46 9.04 2.34 4.51
N ASP A 47 8.19 1.54 3.90
CA ASP A 47 8.47 0.15 3.57
C ASP A 47 9.02 0.03 2.14
N ILE A 48 9.56 -1.15 1.84
CA ILE A 48 9.84 -1.58 0.47
C ILE A 48 8.63 -2.40 -0.02
N ASP A 49 7.85 -1.80 -0.91
CA ASP A 49 6.64 -2.41 -1.46
C ASP A 49 6.93 -3.07 -2.83
N LEU A 50 6.86 -4.40 -2.91
CA LEU A 50 7.05 -5.17 -4.14
C LEU A 50 5.81 -5.99 -4.52
N LEU A 51 5.40 -5.89 -5.78
CA LEU A 51 4.42 -6.78 -6.41
C LEU A 51 5.12 -7.65 -7.45
N ILE A 52 5.07 -8.97 -7.28
CA ILE A 52 5.52 -9.95 -8.27
C ILE A 52 4.33 -10.48 -9.06
N VAL A 53 4.41 -10.39 -10.38
CA VAL A 53 3.42 -10.94 -11.30
C VAL A 53 3.96 -12.23 -11.92
N VAL A 54 3.40 -13.38 -11.51
CA VAL A 54 3.79 -14.71 -11.98
C VAL A 54 2.81 -15.26 -13.01
N GLU A 55 3.25 -16.04 -13.99
CA GLU A 55 2.34 -16.61 -15.00
C GLU A 55 1.44 -17.71 -14.43
N HIS A 56 1.92 -18.44 -13.42
CA HIS A 56 1.23 -19.56 -12.80
C HIS A 56 1.27 -19.48 -11.27
N ALA A 57 0.27 -20.09 -10.63
CA ALA A 57 0.15 -20.21 -9.19
C ALA A 57 1.41 -20.79 -8.55
N LEU A 58 1.72 -20.35 -7.33
CA LEU A 58 2.95 -20.75 -6.63
C LEU A 58 2.84 -22.18 -6.06
N ALA A 59 3.92 -22.94 -6.24
CA ALA A 59 4.13 -24.17 -5.49
C ALA A 59 4.44 -23.86 -4.01
N ASP A 60 4.20 -24.83 -3.12
CA ASP A 60 4.49 -24.68 -1.68
C ASP A 60 5.96 -24.33 -1.43
N GLU A 61 6.88 -24.95 -2.19
CA GLU A 61 8.31 -24.66 -2.03
C GLU A 61 8.68 -23.23 -2.44
N GLU A 62 7.96 -22.65 -3.42
CA GLU A 62 8.17 -21.24 -3.82
C GLU A 62 7.66 -20.29 -2.74
N ILE A 63 6.52 -20.58 -2.12
CA ILE A 63 5.97 -19.80 -1.00
C ILE A 63 6.93 -19.81 0.19
N GLU A 64 7.42 -20.99 0.58
CA GLU A 64 8.39 -21.14 1.67
C GLU A 64 9.70 -20.39 1.36
N ALA A 65 10.20 -20.51 0.13
CA ALA A 65 11.43 -19.85 -0.28
C ALA A 65 11.29 -18.32 -0.28
N LEU A 66 10.20 -17.76 -0.84
CA LEU A 66 9.95 -16.32 -0.82
C LEU A 66 9.78 -15.78 0.60
N THR A 67 9.08 -16.52 1.47
CA THR A 67 8.95 -16.20 2.89
C THR A 67 10.32 -16.11 3.57
N SER A 68 11.20 -17.08 3.29
CA SER A 68 12.57 -17.11 3.81
C SER A 68 13.41 -15.94 3.27
N VAL A 69 13.27 -15.61 1.99
CA VAL A 69 13.94 -14.46 1.35
C VAL A 69 13.56 -13.16 2.05
N VAL A 70 12.27 -12.88 2.27
CA VAL A 70 11.82 -11.65 2.94
C VAL A 70 12.30 -11.60 4.40
N ARG A 71 12.28 -12.74 5.10
CA ARG A 71 12.79 -12.85 6.48
C ARG A 71 14.27 -12.47 6.59
N GLY A 72 15.08 -12.87 5.61
CA GLY A 72 16.52 -12.61 5.56
C GLY A 72 16.94 -11.33 4.84
N ALA A 73 16.02 -10.61 4.21
CA ALA A 73 16.34 -9.46 3.36
C ALA A 73 16.99 -8.29 4.14
N ASP A 74 17.87 -7.54 3.48
CA ASP A 74 18.28 -6.23 3.96
C ASP A 74 17.15 -5.22 3.74
N LEU A 75 16.84 -4.42 4.77
CA LEU A 75 15.83 -3.37 4.67
C LEU A 75 16.37 -2.08 4.05
N GLY A 76 17.70 -1.92 3.96
CA GLY A 76 18.29 -0.71 3.36
C GLY A 76 17.84 0.60 4.03
N GLY A 77 17.51 0.54 5.33
CA GLY A 77 16.96 1.66 6.10
C GLY A 77 15.45 1.88 5.96
N ALA A 78 14.72 0.99 5.29
CA ALA A 78 13.25 0.95 5.34
C ALA A 78 12.74 0.50 6.72
N ALA A 79 11.47 0.80 7.01
CA ALA A 79 10.77 0.34 8.20
C ALA A 79 10.38 -1.14 8.10
N GLY A 80 10.07 -1.59 6.89
CA GLY A 80 9.68 -2.96 6.61
C GLY A 80 9.69 -3.32 5.12
N ILE A 81 9.15 -4.49 4.80
CA ILE A 81 8.95 -5.00 3.44
C ILE A 81 7.52 -5.51 3.36
N ASP A 82 6.84 -5.13 2.27
CA ASP A 82 5.60 -5.75 1.81
C ASP A 82 5.85 -6.42 0.47
N LEU A 83 5.78 -7.76 0.46
CA LEU A 83 5.87 -8.55 -0.76
C LEU A 83 4.51 -9.17 -1.08
N LEU A 84 3.96 -8.78 -2.23
CA LEU A 84 2.75 -9.36 -2.79
C LEU A 84 3.08 -10.18 -4.04
N VAL A 85 2.43 -11.33 -4.20
CA VAL A 85 2.51 -12.14 -5.41
C VAL A 85 1.10 -12.43 -5.93
N ALA A 86 0.88 -12.10 -7.20
CA ALA A 86 -0.38 -12.37 -7.89
C ALA A 86 -0.12 -12.95 -9.28
N THR A 87 -1.08 -13.70 -9.81
CA THR A 87 -0.95 -14.27 -11.15
C THR A 87 -1.16 -13.20 -12.23
N ALA A 88 -0.57 -13.41 -13.41
CA ALA A 88 -0.76 -12.56 -14.58
C ALA A 88 -2.24 -12.51 -15.01
N GLU A 89 -3.00 -13.57 -14.79
CA GLU A 89 -4.46 -13.60 -15.01
C GLU A 89 -5.18 -12.58 -14.11
N VAL A 90 -4.93 -12.65 -12.80
CA VAL A 90 -5.50 -11.72 -11.81
C VAL A 90 -5.09 -10.28 -12.12
N CYS A 91 -3.80 -10.05 -12.39
CA CYS A 91 -3.29 -8.72 -12.65
C CYS A 91 -3.87 -8.14 -13.95
N ARG A 92 -3.95 -8.91 -15.04
CA ARG A 92 -4.41 -8.42 -16.35
C ARG A 92 -5.90 -8.09 -16.37
N ALA A 93 -6.71 -8.83 -15.63
CA ALA A 93 -8.15 -8.62 -15.53
C ALA A 93 -8.62 -8.67 -14.06
N PRO A 94 -8.36 -7.60 -13.27
CA PRO A 94 -8.76 -7.58 -11.86
C PRO A 94 -10.26 -7.77 -11.69
N ALA A 95 -10.66 -8.63 -10.77
CA ALA A 95 -12.04 -8.82 -10.33
C ALA A 95 -12.31 -8.03 -9.03
N PRO A 96 -13.57 -7.81 -8.59
CA PRO A 96 -13.86 -7.07 -7.35
C PRO A 96 -13.24 -7.67 -6.07
N ARG A 97 -12.95 -8.98 -6.09
CA ARG A 97 -12.28 -9.71 -5.04
C ARG A 97 -11.26 -10.65 -5.69
N PRO A 98 -10.09 -10.13 -6.09
CA PRO A 98 -9.08 -10.93 -6.76
C PRO A 98 -8.44 -11.92 -5.78
N ALA A 99 -8.01 -13.07 -6.28
CA ALA A 99 -7.16 -13.98 -5.51
C ALA A 99 -5.75 -13.41 -5.35
N LEU A 100 -5.09 -13.72 -4.25
CA LEU A 100 -3.70 -13.39 -3.97
C LEU A 100 -2.93 -14.69 -3.69
N GLU A 101 -1.81 -14.89 -4.38
CA GLU A 101 -0.99 -16.09 -4.19
C GLU A 101 -0.23 -16.04 -2.87
N LEU A 102 0.34 -14.87 -2.55
CA LEU A 102 1.15 -14.67 -1.37
C LEU A 102 1.20 -13.20 -0.94
N LEU A 103 1.07 -12.96 0.36
CA LEU A 103 1.53 -11.78 1.07
C LEU A 103 2.61 -12.20 2.05
N VAL A 104 3.73 -11.48 2.07
CA VAL A 104 4.72 -11.57 3.15
C VAL A 104 5.06 -10.16 3.62
N GLY A 105 4.68 -9.84 4.85
CA GLY A 105 5.00 -8.59 5.52
C GLY A 105 6.12 -8.81 6.56
N ARG A 106 7.07 -7.87 6.64
CA ARG A 106 8.11 -7.86 7.68
C ARG A 106 8.34 -6.46 8.20
N TYR A 107 8.11 -6.25 9.49
CA TYR A 107 8.16 -4.95 10.15
C TYR A 107 8.89 -5.06 11.50
N PRO A 108 10.23 -4.98 11.55
CA PRO A 108 10.97 -5.15 12.80
C PRO A 108 10.50 -4.18 13.90
N GLY A 109 10.02 -4.75 15.02
CA GLY A 109 9.48 -3.97 16.14
C GLY A 109 8.00 -3.58 15.99
N GLY A 110 7.34 -3.94 14.90
CA GLY A 110 5.89 -3.84 14.72
C GLY A 110 5.13 -5.00 15.38
N VAL A 111 3.80 -4.91 15.36
CA VAL A 111 2.90 -5.97 15.83
C VAL A 111 1.81 -6.20 14.77
N PRO A 112 1.83 -7.33 14.04
CA PRO A 112 2.88 -8.34 14.05
C PRO A 112 4.21 -7.81 13.48
N ASP A 113 5.33 -8.43 13.86
CA ASP A 113 6.65 -8.11 13.29
C ASP A 113 6.92 -8.85 11.97
N PHE A 114 6.12 -9.88 11.68
CA PHE A 114 6.16 -10.70 10.49
C PHE A 114 4.81 -11.35 10.24
N GLU A 115 4.34 -11.34 8.99
CA GLU A 115 3.07 -11.93 8.58
C GLU A 115 3.19 -12.66 7.24
N VAL A 116 2.38 -13.72 7.07
CA VAL A 116 2.33 -14.52 5.85
C VAL A 116 0.88 -14.94 5.62
N ASP A 117 0.33 -14.54 4.49
CA ASP A 117 -0.96 -15.04 3.99
C ASP A 117 -0.76 -15.65 2.61
N ALA A 118 -1.05 -16.93 2.47
CA ALA A 118 -0.89 -17.67 1.23
C ALA A 118 -2.24 -18.10 0.67
N ARG A 119 -2.41 -18.01 -0.65
CA ARG A 119 -3.59 -18.48 -1.40
C ARG A 119 -4.89 -17.90 -0.85
N VAL A 120 -4.91 -16.58 -0.69
CA VAL A 120 -6.11 -15.86 -0.27
C VAL A 120 -7.07 -15.81 -1.47
N GLU A 121 -8.20 -16.51 -1.38
CA GLU A 121 -9.18 -16.61 -2.48
C GLU A 121 -9.81 -15.25 -2.82
N GLU A 122 -10.04 -14.41 -1.81
CA GLU A 122 -10.68 -13.10 -1.96
C GLU A 122 -9.90 -12.00 -1.22
N SER A 123 -8.98 -11.33 -1.90
CA SER A 123 -8.19 -10.22 -1.35
C SER A 123 -8.64 -8.88 -1.94
N ALA A 124 -9.70 -8.28 -1.39
CA ALA A 124 -10.15 -6.95 -1.82
C ALA A 124 -9.09 -5.85 -1.60
N ASP A 125 -8.14 -6.08 -0.69
CA ASP A 125 -7.00 -5.18 -0.43
C ASP A 125 -5.95 -5.17 -1.55
N LEU A 126 -5.92 -6.18 -2.40
CA LEU A 126 -5.03 -6.19 -3.56
C LEU A 126 -5.41 -5.12 -4.60
N LEU A 127 -6.66 -4.67 -4.65
CA LEU A 127 -7.13 -3.70 -5.64
C LEU A 127 -6.42 -2.34 -5.59
N PRO A 128 -6.33 -1.63 -4.44
CA PRO A 128 -5.54 -0.41 -4.36
C PRO A 128 -4.06 -0.64 -4.67
N GLU A 129 -3.49 -1.80 -4.30
CA GLU A 129 -2.08 -2.12 -4.58
C GLU A 129 -1.82 -2.28 -6.08
N LEU A 130 -2.67 -3.02 -6.80
CA LEU A 130 -2.61 -3.14 -8.26
C LEU A 130 -2.75 -1.77 -8.93
N ALA A 131 -3.69 -0.95 -8.46
CA ALA A 131 -3.94 0.37 -9.04
C ALA A 131 -2.74 1.32 -8.85
N MET A 132 -2.15 1.35 -7.65
CA MET A 132 -0.95 2.15 -7.35
C MET A 132 0.28 1.65 -8.12
N ALA A 133 0.48 0.34 -8.19
CA ALA A 133 1.58 -0.27 -8.93
C ALA A 133 1.46 0.01 -10.43
N ARG A 134 0.25 -0.04 -11.01
CA ARG A 134 0.00 0.33 -12.41
C ARG A 134 0.30 1.79 -12.70
N ASP A 135 -0.13 2.70 -11.82
CA ASP A 135 -0.09 4.15 -12.05
C ASP A 135 1.31 4.75 -11.81
N SER A 136 1.97 4.33 -10.73
CA SER A 136 3.20 4.95 -10.23
C SER A 136 4.34 3.97 -9.97
N GLY A 137 4.11 2.68 -10.20
CA GLY A 137 5.12 1.66 -10.00
C GLY A 137 6.24 1.69 -11.04
N ARG A 138 7.36 1.04 -10.72
CA ARG A 138 8.51 0.87 -11.57
C ARG A 138 8.87 -0.61 -11.66
N ALA A 139 8.93 -1.15 -12.87
CA ALA A 139 9.47 -2.50 -13.08
C ALA A 139 10.96 -2.53 -12.69
N LEU A 140 11.30 -3.42 -11.76
CA LEU A 140 12.68 -3.81 -11.45
C LEU A 140 13.13 -4.98 -12.35
N HIS A 141 12.16 -5.78 -12.81
CA HIS A 141 12.35 -6.87 -13.77
C HIS A 141 11.08 -7.03 -14.63
N GLY A 142 11.24 -7.49 -15.87
CA GLY A 142 10.13 -7.81 -16.76
C GLY A 142 9.44 -6.60 -17.40
N ALA A 143 8.18 -6.77 -17.77
CA ALA A 143 7.38 -5.77 -18.48
C ALA A 143 6.97 -4.59 -17.60
N ALA A 144 6.61 -3.47 -18.23
CA ALA A 144 6.18 -2.27 -17.51
C ALA A 144 4.86 -2.52 -16.75
N PRO A 145 4.60 -1.86 -15.60
CA PRO A 145 3.42 -2.13 -14.80
C PRO A 145 2.09 -1.99 -15.56
N ASN A 146 2.00 -1.01 -16.46
CA ASN A 146 0.81 -0.77 -17.26
C ASN A 146 0.60 -1.77 -18.43
N GLU A 147 1.57 -2.64 -18.70
CA GLU A 147 1.48 -3.72 -19.68
C GLU A 147 0.98 -5.02 -19.04
N VAL A 148 1.20 -5.21 -17.74
CA VAL A 148 0.87 -6.46 -17.02
C VAL A 148 -0.30 -6.35 -16.04
N ILE A 149 -0.62 -5.15 -15.56
CA ILE A 149 -1.76 -4.90 -14.67
C ILE A 149 -2.86 -4.21 -15.45
N GLY A 150 -4.09 -4.71 -15.47
CA GLY A 150 -5.26 -4.05 -16.05
C GLY A 150 -5.72 -2.83 -15.25
N VAL A 151 -6.60 -2.01 -15.83
CA VAL A 151 -7.19 -0.87 -15.10
C VAL A 151 -8.11 -1.41 -14.00
N VAL A 152 -7.88 -1.00 -12.76
CA VAL A 152 -8.81 -1.26 -11.64
C VAL A 152 -9.92 -0.20 -11.65
N PRO A 153 -11.20 -0.59 -11.69
CA PRO A 153 -12.32 0.34 -11.59
C PRO A 153 -12.24 1.22 -10.33
N ARG A 154 -12.30 2.54 -10.53
CA ARG A 154 -12.30 3.55 -9.46
C ARG A 154 -13.29 3.23 -8.34
N THR A 155 -14.50 2.78 -8.69
CA THR A 155 -15.55 2.48 -7.73
C THR A 155 -15.18 1.38 -6.74
N TRP A 156 -14.33 0.41 -7.13
CA TRP A 156 -13.89 -0.64 -6.21
C TRP A 156 -12.84 -0.12 -5.23
N ILE A 157 -11.96 0.78 -5.66
CA ILE A 157 -10.99 1.44 -4.78
C ILE A 157 -11.73 2.33 -3.77
N GLU A 158 -12.72 3.10 -4.22
CA GLU A 158 -13.57 3.92 -3.34
C GLU A 158 -14.37 3.07 -2.35
N GLU A 159 -14.91 1.92 -2.79
CA GLU A 159 -15.59 0.97 -1.90
C GLU A 159 -14.66 0.41 -0.84
N ARG A 160 -13.43 0.04 -1.24
CA ARG A 160 -12.43 -0.44 -0.29
C ARG A 160 -11.99 0.66 0.69
N GLY A 161 -11.84 1.88 0.22
CA GLY A 161 -11.58 3.04 1.07
C GLY A 161 -12.68 3.27 2.11
N ARG A 162 -13.96 3.22 1.70
CA ARG A 162 -15.10 3.33 2.64
C ARG A 162 -15.09 2.22 3.69
N TYR A 163 -14.80 0.98 3.28
CA TYR A 163 -14.67 -0.14 4.22
C TYR A 163 -13.61 0.16 5.29
N TRP A 164 -12.40 0.56 4.89
CA TRP A 164 -11.31 0.81 5.84
C TRP A 164 -11.57 2.01 6.74
N LEU A 165 -12.06 3.12 6.19
CA LEU A 165 -12.44 4.28 7.00
C LEU A 165 -13.51 3.91 8.03
N GLY A 166 -14.52 3.12 7.64
CA GLY A 166 -15.54 2.63 8.56
C GLY A 166 -14.99 1.70 9.64
N ARG A 167 -14.02 0.83 9.31
CA ARG A 167 -13.34 -0.03 10.30
C ARG A 167 -12.42 0.75 11.22
N TRP A 168 -11.67 1.72 10.72
CA TRP A 168 -10.73 2.51 11.53
C TRP A 168 -11.44 3.49 12.46
N LEU A 169 -12.65 3.93 12.14
CA LEU A 169 -13.48 4.67 13.10
C LEU A 169 -13.76 3.86 14.39
N THR A 170 -13.70 2.52 14.35
CA THR A 170 -13.83 1.69 15.55
C THR A 170 -12.50 1.40 16.25
N LEU A 171 -11.41 1.96 15.76
CA LEU A 171 -10.03 1.77 16.23
C LEU A 171 -9.29 3.11 16.37
N ALA A 172 -10.03 4.23 16.46
CA ALA A 172 -9.44 5.57 16.46
C ALA A 172 -8.60 5.86 17.73
N ASP A 173 -8.76 5.05 18.77
CA ASP A 173 -7.99 5.05 20.01
C ASP A 173 -6.61 4.39 19.88
N ASP A 174 -6.32 3.74 18.74
CA ASP A 174 -5.02 3.18 18.42
C ASP A 174 -4.00 4.30 18.11
N ALA A 175 -3.36 4.79 19.17
CA ALA A 175 -2.36 5.84 19.09
C ALA A 175 -1.13 5.46 18.26
N ASP A 176 -0.76 4.17 18.21
CA ASP A 176 0.41 3.71 17.47
C ASP A 176 0.16 3.77 15.95
N ASN A 177 -1.07 3.53 15.52
CA ASN A 177 -1.48 3.61 14.11
C ASN A 177 -2.14 4.93 13.70
N ALA A 178 -2.34 5.88 14.63
CA ALA A 178 -3.06 7.13 14.38
C ALA A 178 -2.52 7.91 13.16
N ALA A 179 -1.20 8.10 13.06
CA ALA A 179 -0.60 8.81 11.94
C ALA A 179 -0.78 8.06 10.61
N PHE A 180 -0.65 6.73 10.62
CA PHE A 180 -0.88 5.89 9.45
C PHE A 180 -2.33 5.98 8.97
N MET A 181 -3.30 5.90 9.89
CA MET A 181 -4.73 6.01 9.59
C MET A 181 -5.07 7.38 8.99
N VAL A 182 -4.60 8.48 9.61
CA VAL A 182 -4.82 9.85 9.14
C VAL A 182 -4.26 10.06 7.72
N LEU A 183 -3.00 9.68 7.50
CA LEU A 183 -2.36 9.88 6.19
C LEU A 183 -2.99 9.01 5.10
N THR A 184 -3.37 7.78 5.43
CA THR A 184 -4.03 6.89 4.47
C THR A 184 -5.44 7.36 4.15
N ALA A 185 -6.18 7.89 5.13
CA ALA A 185 -7.48 8.52 4.91
C ALA A 185 -7.38 9.74 3.99
N CYS A 186 -6.34 10.56 4.12
CA CYS A 186 -6.09 11.66 3.18
C CYS A 186 -5.91 11.16 1.75
N ARG A 187 -5.20 10.02 1.54
CA ARG A 187 -5.02 9.41 0.21
C ARG A 187 -6.34 8.94 -0.37
N MET A 188 -7.16 8.27 0.45
CA MET A 188 -8.49 7.79 0.04
C MET A 188 -9.41 8.95 -0.32
N TRP A 189 -9.40 10.02 0.48
CA TRP A 189 -10.18 11.23 0.21
C TRP A 189 -9.75 11.89 -1.10
N ARG A 190 -8.45 12.14 -1.28
CA ARG A 190 -7.95 12.75 -2.51
C ARG A 190 -8.25 11.90 -3.74
N PHE A 191 -8.03 10.58 -3.65
CA PHE A 191 -8.35 9.66 -4.74
C PHE A 191 -9.83 9.73 -5.12
N ALA A 192 -10.73 9.78 -4.14
CA ALA A 192 -12.15 9.88 -4.42
C ALA A 192 -12.56 11.20 -5.04
N VAL A 193 -11.82 12.30 -4.83
CA VAL A 193 -12.09 13.57 -5.51
C VAL A 193 -11.46 13.61 -6.90
N GLU A 194 -10.17 13.32 -7.01
CA GLU A 194 -9.36 13.56 -8.22
C GLU A 194 -9.25 12.33 -9.13
N GLY A 195 -9.50 11.13 -8.62
CA GLY A 195 -9.37 9.88 -9.37
C GLY A 195 -7.93 9.44 -9.63
N THR A 196 -6.95 10.05 -8.96
CA THR A 196 -5.52 9.79 -9.15
C THR A 196 -4.85 9.35 -7.86
N HIS A 197 -3.95 8.37 -7.94
CA HIS A 197 -3.14 7.99 -6.79
C HIS A 197 -2.07 9.05 -6.50
N CYS A 198 -1.67 9.13 -5.24
CA CYS A 198 -0.62 10.05 -4.79
C CYS A 198 0.09 9.50 -3.56
N SER A 199 1.16 10.18 -3.17
CA SER A 199 1.92 9.90 -1.95
C SER A 199 1.13 10.26 -0.69
N LYS A 200 1.59 9.79 0.48
CA LYS A 200 0.97 10.13 1.78
C LYS A 200 1.13 11.63 2.05
N SER A 201 2.33 12.16 1.82
CA SER A 201 2.61 13.57 2.07
C SER A 201 1.86 14.51 1.12
N ASP A 202 1.73 14.18 -0.16
CA ASP A 202 0.96 15.02 -1.10
C ASP A 202 -0.53 14.97 -0.82
N ALA A 203 -1.06 13.81 -0.41
CA ALA A 203 -2.45 13.70 0.01
C ALA A 203 -2.74 14.53 1.27
N ALA A 204 -1.85 14.48 2.26
CA ALA A 204 -1.98 15.25 3.49
C ALA A 204 -1.96 16.77 3.22
N ARG A 205 -1.00 17.26 2.42
CA ARG A 205 -0.93 18.68 2.05
C ARG A 205 -2.18 19.14 1.29
N TRP A 206 -2.67 18.31 0.37
CA TRP A 206 -3.91 18.58 -0.35
C TRP A 206 -5.12 18.65 0.58
N ALA A 207 -5.28 17.70 1.50
CA ALA A 207 -6.41 17.65 2.42
C ALA A 207 -6.38 18.81 3.41
N LEU A 208 -5.21 19.14 3.95
CA LEU A 208 -5.02 20.28 4.86
C LEU A 208 -5.30 21.63 4.20
N ALA A 209 -4.93 21.81 2.93
CA ALA A 209 -5.25 23.01 2.18
C ALA A 209 -6.77 23.19 1.97
N ARG A 210 -7.52 22.10 1.95
CA ARG A 210 -8.97 22.07 1.72
C ARG A 210 -9.76 22.20 3.02
N GLU A 211 -9.30 21.58 4.09
CA GLU A 211 -9.91 21.66 5.42
C GLU A 211 -8.84 21.96 6.49
N PRO A 212 -8.44 23.24 6.65
CA PRO A 212 -7.38 23.63 7.58
C PRO A 212 -7.72 23.39 9.06
N SER A 213 -8.99 23.18 9.42
CA SER A 213 -9.38 22.91 10.80
C SER A 213 -8.96 21.52 11.28
N LEU A 214 -8.70 20.58 10.37
CA LEU A 214 -8.24 19.22 10.66
C LEU A 214 -6.74 19.18 10.97
N SER A 215 -6.35 19.78 12.10
CA SER A 215 -4.94 19.92 12.51
C SER A 215 -4.20 18.59 12.72
N ALA A 216 -4.93 17.49 12.91
CA ALA A 216 -4.40 16.12 12.95
C ALA A 216 -3.58 15.75 11.70
N ILE A 217 -3.96 16.29 10.54
CA ILE A 217 -3.29 16.02 9.25
C ILE A 217 -1.88 16.61 9.28
N GLU A 218 -1.74 17.85 9.75
CA GLU A 218 -0.43 18.50 9.90
C GLU A 218 0.44 17.74 10.91
N ARG A 219 -0.16 17.31 12.04
CA ARG A 219 0.53 16.49 13.04
C ARG A 219 1.05 15.18 12.46
N ALA A 220 0.21 14.45 11.72
CA ALA A 220 0.58 13.19 11.10
C ALA A 220 1.70 13.37 10.06
N LEU A 221 1.67 14.48 9.32
CA LEU A 221 2.75 14.82 8.38
C LEU A 221 4.07 15.08 9.12
N ARG A 222 4.05 15.83 10.22
CA ARG A 222 5.25 16.04 11.05
C ARG A 222 5.76 14.74 11.67
N LEU A 223 4.90 13.85 12.17
CA LEU A 223 5.33 12.53 12.68
C LEU A 223 6.01 11.66 11.61
N ARG A 224 5.59 11.83 10.35
CA ARG A 224 6.19 11.15 9.19
C ARG A 224 7.52 11.78 8.80
N GLU A 225 7.56 13.09 8.60
CA GLU A 225 8.69 13.80 7.97
C GLU A 225 9.75 14.30 8.98
N GLU A 226 9.35 14.50 10.22
CA GLU A 226 10.16 15.04 11.30
C GLU A 226 10.25 13.97 12.42
N ASP A 227 11.32 13.98 13.23
CA ASP A 227 11.41 13.10 14.43
C ASP A 227 10.50 13.62 15.56
N ALA A 228 9.30 14.09 15.20
CA ALA A 228 8.26 14.49 16.11
C ALA A 228 7.72 13.28 16.87
N ARG A 229 7.26 13.49 18.10
CA ARG A 229 6.78 12.43 19.00
C ARG A 229 5.45 12.74 19.65
N GLU A 230 4.79 13.81 19.22
CA GLU A 230 3.53 14.21 19.84
C GLU A 230 2.40 13.35 19.26
N PRO A 231 1.67 12.61 20.10
CA PRO A 231 0.59 11.73 19.65
C PRO A 231 -0.56 12.55 19.05
N ILE A 232 -1.37 11.88 18.22
CA ILE A 232 -2.61 12.44 17.69
C ILE A 232 -3.74 11.94 18.59
N ALA A 233 -4.63 12.84 19.04
CA ALA A 233 -5.76 12.46 19.89
C ALA A 233 -6.82 11.66 19.09
N GLU A 234 -7.52 10.75 19.76
CA GLU A 234 -8.59 9.93 19.18
C GLU A 234 -9.67 10.76 18.46
N ASP A 235 -10.12 11.86 19.09
CA ASP A 235 -11.12 12.76 18.50
C ASP A 235 -10.61 13.40 17.20
N ASP A 236 -9.33 13.73 17.13
CA ASP A 236 -8.69 14.33 15.97
C ASP A 236 -8.54 13.30 14.83
N VAL A 237 -8.18 12.05 15.14
CA VAL A 237 -8.19 10.94 14.17
C VAL A 237 -9.61 10.76 13.63
N THR A 238 -10.59 10.65 14.53
CA THR A 238 -12.02 10.46 14.20
C THR A 238 -12.53 11.56 13.28
N ALA A 239 -12.15 12.82 13.52
CA ALA A 239 -12.55 13.95 12.69
C ALA A 239 -12.03 13.81 11.24
N VAL A 240 -10.77 13.43 11.04
CA VAL A 240 -10.20 13.22 9.69
C VAL A 240 -10.86 12.04 8.99
N LEU A 241 -10.99 10.89 9.68
CA LEU A 241 -11.62 9.70 9.13
C LEU A 241 -13.07 9.97 8.70
N SER A 242 -13.82 10.69 9.54
CA SER A 242 -15.22 11.05 9.26
C SER A 242 -15.35 12.00 8.08
N ALA A 243 -14.47 13.01 7.98
CA ALA A 243 -14.45 13.94 6.86
C ALA A 243 -14.19 13.22 5.54
N ALA A 244 -13.14 12.37 5.50
CA ALA A 244 -12.85 11.54 4.33
C ALA A 244 -14.04 10.63 3.97
N LEU A 245 -14.62 9.92 4.95
CA LEU A 245 -15.73 9.00 4.70
C LEU A 245 -16.98 9.71 4.17
N SER A 246 -17.31 10.88 4.72
CA SER A 246 -18.44 11.71 4.29
C SER A 246 -18.28 12.14 2.83
N GLU A 247 -17.11 12.65 2.46
CA GLU A 247 -16.80 13.11 1.11
C GLU A 247 -16.86 11.97 0.09
N ILE A 248 -16.22 10.83 0.39
CA ILE A 248 -16.26 9.65 -0.51
C ILE A 248 -17.70 9.16 -0.69
N SER A 249 -18.53 9.23 0.35
CA SER A 249 -19.92 8.79 0.29
C SER A 249 -20.82 9.75 -0.48
N ALA A 250 -20.58 11.06 -0.38
CA ALA A 250 -21.34 12.08 -1.09
C ALA A 250 -21.09 12.10 -2.60
N LEU A 251 -19.92 11.62 -3.04
CA LEU A 251 -19.54 11.57 -4.46
C LEU A 251 -20.24 10.45 -5.26
N ARG A 252 -21.09 9.63 -4.62
CA ARG A 252 -21.98 8.70 -5.31
C ARG A 252 -23.37 9.32 -5.50
N PRO A 253 -23.76 9.76 -6.70
CA PRO A 253 -25.16 9.79 -7.07
C PRO A 253 -25.57 8.36 -7.47
N ASP A 254 -26.34 7.69 -6.62
CA ASP A 254 -27.08 6.45 -6.90
C ASP A 254 -26.31 5.25 -7.49
N VAL A 255 -25.89 4.31 -6.62
CA VAL A 255 -25.79 2.89 -6.99
C VAL A 255 -26.54 2.08 -5.94
N PRO A 256 -27.68 1.44 -6.28
CA PRO A 256 -28.39 0.59 -5.34
C PRO A 256 -27.53 -0.62 -4.95
N PRO A 257 -27.68 -1.17 -3.73
CA PRO A 257 -26.93 -2.34 -3.31
C PRO A 257 -27.19 -3.50 -4.27
N ALA A 258 -26.11 -4.19 -4.68
CA ALA A 258 -26.21 -5.44 -5.42
C ALA A 258 -27.02 -6.43 -4.57
N ARG A 259 -28.09 -6.98 -5.16
CA ARG A 259 -28.89 -8.05 -4.58
C ARG A 259 -28.16 -9.38 -4.65
#